data_AF-A0A2Y9EFA8-F1
#
_entry.id   AF-A0A2Y9EFA8-F1
#
_cell.length_a   1.000
_cell.length_b   1.000
_cell.length_c   1.000
_cell.angle_alpha   90.00
_cell.angle_beta   90.00
_cell.angle_gamma   90.00
#
_symmetry.space_group_name_H-M   'P 1'
#
loop_
_entity.id
_entity.type
_entity.pdbx_description
1 polymer ?
#
loop_
_entity_poly.entity_id
_entity_poly.type
_entity_poly.pdbx_seq_one_letter_code
_entity_poly.pdbx_strand_id
1 'polypeptide(L)'
;MEGCVSNLMVCNLAYSGKLEELKERILADKSLATRTDQDSRTALHWACSAGHTEIVEFLLQLGVPVNDKDDAGWSPLHIAASAGRDEIVKALLGKGAQVNAVNQNGCTPLHYAASKNRHEIAVMLLEGGANPDAKDHYEATAMHRAAAKGNLKMIHILLYYKASTNIQDTEGNTPLHLACDEERVEEAKLLVSQGASIYIENKEEKTPLQAAKGGLGLILKRMVES
;
A
#
# COMPACT_ATOMS: atom_id res chain seq x y z
N MET A 1 8.79 26.82 -12.37
CA MET A 1 7.96 27.44 -11.32
C MET A 1 7.45 26.30 -10.45
N GLU A 2 8.19 25.91 -9.43
CA GLU A 2 7.64 24.98 -8.43
C GLU A 2 6.76 25.83 -7.51
N GLY A 3 5.44 25.71 -7.68
CA GLY A 3 4.46 26.36 -6.81
C GLY A 3 4.49 25.76 -5.41
N CYS A 4 4.05 26.53 -4.42
CA CYS A 4 3.80 26.01 -3.08
C CYS A 4 2.83 24.82 -3.17
N VAL A 5 3.17 23.70 -2.54
CA VAL A 5 2.34 22.48 -2.53
C VAL A 5 1.20 22.54 -1.52
N SER A 6 1.29 23.48 -0.57
CA SER A 6 0.32 23.70 0.50
C SER A 6 0.15 25.20 0.76
N ASN A 7 -1.02 25.61 1.26
CA ASN A 7 -1.23 26.98 1.73
C ASN A 7 -0.46 27.30 3.03
N LEU A 8 0.04 26.28 3.74
CA LEU A 8 0.81 26.43 4.95
C LEU A 8 2.32 26.41 4.69
N MET A 9 3.00 27.46 5.16
CA MET A 9 4.46 27.55 5.08
C MET A 9 5.15 26.35 5.74
N VAL A 10 4.69 25.88 6.90
CA VAL A 10 5.29 24.73 7.59
C VAL A 10 5.18 23.42 6.81
N CYS A 11 4.09 23.24 6.04
CA CYS A 11 3.93 22.10 5.15
C CYS A 11 4.90 22.20 3.95
N ASN A 12 5.06 23.39 3.37
CA ASN A 12 6.04 23.62 2.29
C ASN A 12 7.49 23.42 2.77
N LEU A 13 7.82 23.85 3.98
CA LEU A 13 9.13 23.60 4.61
C LEU A 13 9.37 22.10 4.82
N ALA A 14 8.37 21.39 5.34
CA ALA A 14 8.43 19.95 5.52
C ALA A 14 8.57 19.19 4.20
N TYR A 15 7.91 19.64 3.13
CA TYR A 15 8.03 19.06 1.80
C TYR A 15 9.39 19.34 1.13
N SER A 16 9.90 20.57 1.27
CA SER A 16 11.17 21.00 0.67
C SER A 16 12.42 20.54 1.45
N GLY A 17 12.26 19.94 2.62
CA GLY A 17 13.38 19.38 3.39
C GLY A 17 14.14 20.40 4.23
N LYS A 18 13.58 21.59 4.47
CA LYS A 18 14.24 22.67 5.22
C LYS A 18 14.12 22.45 6.73
N LEU A 19 14.88 21.48 7.24
CA LEU A 19 14.82 21.03 8.63
C LEU A 19 15.05 22.16 9.65
N GLU A 20 16.11 22.95 9.50
CA GLU A 20 16.46 23.99 10.49
C GLU A 20 15.41 25.11 10.54
N GLU A 21 14.95 25.59 9.38
CA GLU A 21 13.87 26.58 9.31
C GLU A 21 12.56 26.02 9.90
N LEU A 22 12.25 24.74 9.64
CA LEU A 22 11.09 24.07 10.23
C LEU A 22 11.20 23.97 11.77
N LYS A 23 12.37 23.58 12.29
CA LYS A 23 12.65 23.49 13.74
C LYS A 23 12.46 24.85 14.40
N GLU A 24 13.07 25.91 13.87
CA GLU A 24 12.95 27.26 14.42
C GLU A 24 11.49 27.70 14.51
N ARG A 25 10.69 27.45 13.46
CA ARG A 25 9.27 27.81 13.43
C ARG A 25 8.46 27.03 14.46
N ILE A 26 8.67 25.71 14.56
CA ILE A 26 7.94 24.87 15.53
C ILE A 26 8.35 25.16 16.97
N LEU A 27 9.62 25.53 17.21
CA LEU A 27 10.08 25.96 18.52
C LEU A 27 9.49 27.32 18.91
N ALA A 28 9.31 28.23 17.95
CA ALA A 28 8.64 29.50 18.18
C ALA A 28 7.13 29.36 18.44
N ASP A 29 6.47 28.43 17.74
CA ASP A 29 5.05 28.11 17.92
C ASP A 29 4.80 26.61 17.72
N LYS A 30 4.63 25.89 18.84
CA LYS A 30 4.40 24.45 18.85
C LYS A 30 3.09 24.03 18.16
N SER A 31 2.11 24.93 18.08
CA SER A 31 0.82 24.62 17.43
C SER A 31 0.98 24.36 15.93
N LEU A 32 2.07 24.86 15.33
CA LEU A 32 2.36 24.67 13.92
C LEU A 32 2.66 23.22 13.53
N ALA A 33 3.14 22.39 14.47
CA ALA A 33 3.50 21.00 14.19
C ALA A 33 2.28 20.13 13.82
N THR A 34 1.12 20.45 14.38
CA THR A 34 -0.15 19.73 14.17
C THR A 34 -1.15 20.55 13.36
N ARG A 35 -0.75 21.72 12.85
CA ARG A 35 -1.65 22.56 12.05
C ARG A 35 -1.89 21.91 10.69
N THR A 36 -3.17 21.83 10.32
CA THR A 36 -3.62 21.23 9.07
C THR A 36 -3.77 22.28 7.98
N ASP A 37 -3.39 21.92 6.76
CA ASP A 37 -3.61 22.73 5.56
C ASP A 37 -5.02 22.51 4.96
N GLN A 38 -5.24 23.00 3.74
CA GLN A 38 -6.53 22.89 3.06
C GLN A 38 -6.96 21.45 2.72
N ASP A 39 -6.03 20.48 2.76
CA ASP A 39 -6.29 19.07 2.48
C ASP A 39 -6.34 18.24 3.78
N SER A 40 -6.48 18.91 4.92
CA SER A 40 -6.32 18.35 6.27
C SER A 40 -4.97 17.68 6.52
N ARG A 41 -3.91 18.08 5.81
CA ARG A 41 -2.56 17.54 5.98
C ARG A 41 -1.72 18.39 6.92
N THR A 42 -0.99 17.71 7.79
CA THR A 42 0.03 18.31 8.65
C THR A 42 1.42 18.24 8.00
N ALA A 43 2.40 18.91 8.62
CA ALA A 43 3.81 18.81 8.22
C ALA A 43 4.31 17.35 8.14
N LEU A 44 3.80 16.46 8.99
CA LEU A 44 4.16 15.03 8.99
C LEU A 44 3.78 14.35 7.67
N HIS A 45 2.58 14.61 7.14
CA HIS A 45 2.11 14.03 5.88
C HIS A 45 3.04 14.41 4.72
N TRP A 46 3.41 15.69 4.65
CA TRP A 46 4.29 16.22 3.59
C TRP A 46 5.73 15.73 3.72
N ALA A 47 6.26 15.64 4.94
CA ALA A 47 7.57 15.05 5.20
C ALA A 47 7.62 13.57 4.79
N CYS A 48 6.57 12.80 5.11
CA CYS A 48 6.42 11.41 4.67
C CYS A 48 6.35 11.27 3.14
N SER A 49 5.65 12.18 2.46
CA SER A 49 5.57 12.19 0.99
C SER A 49 6.93 12.46 0.35
N ALA A 50 7.62 13.48 0.84
CA ALA A 50 8.92 13.91 0.31
C ALA A 50 10.07 12.93 0.65
N GLY A 51 9.96 12.20 1.75
CA GLY A 51 10.98 11.23 2.16
C GLY A 51 12.05 11.82 3.09
N HIS A 52 11.76 12.92 3.79
CA HIS A 52 12.71 13.58 4.69
C HIS A 52 12.71 12.92 6.07
N THR A 53 13.50 11.86 6.23
CA THR A 53 13.56 11.05 7.46
C THR A 53 13.85 11.88 8.71
N GLU A 54 14.84 12.79 8.67
CA GLU A 54 15.19 13.63 9.83
C GLU A 54 14.03 14.53 10.29
N ILE A 55 13.24 15.06 9.34
CA ILE A 55 12.06 15.87 9.65
C ILE A 55 10.99 14.99 10.31
N VAL A 56 10.74 13.80 9.76
CA VAL A 56 9.78 12.87 10.35
C VAL A 56 10.20 12.49 11.77
N GLU A 57 11.45 12.11 11.99
CA GLU A 57 11.96 11.75 13.32
C GLU A 57 11.82 12.91 14.31
N PHE A 58 12.15 14.13 13.89
CA PHE A 58 11.96 15.32 14.72
C PHE A 58 10.48 15.51 15.10
N LEU A 59 9.55 15.44 14.14
CA LEU A 59 8.12 15.57 14.40
C LEU A 59 7.60 14.46 15.33
N LEU A 60 8.06 13.22 15.14
CA LEU A 60 7.72 12.08 15.98
C LEU A 60 8.26 12.19 17.41
N GLN A 61 9.42 12.83 17.61
CA GLN A 61 9.97 13.12 18.93
C GLN A 61 9.16 14.18 19.68
N LEU A 62 8.51 15.11 18.95
CA LEU A 62 7.58 16.09 19.55
C LEU A 62 6.25 15.48 19.99
N GLY A 63 5.98 14.22 19.63
CA GLY A 63 4.73 13.54 20.00
C GLY A 63 3.53 13.97 19.18
N VAL A 64 3.73 14.40 17.93
CA VAL A 64 2.60 14.67 17.03
C VAL A 64 1.78 13.39 16.78
N PRO A 65 0.46 13.50 16.56
CA PRO A 65 -0.35 12.35 16.21
C PRO A 65 0.13 11.69 14.91
N VAL A 66 0.37 10.37 14.97
CA VAL A 66 0.89 9.59 13.82
C VAL A 66 -0.21 8.95 12.96
N ASN A 67 -1.45 9.00 13.45
CA ASN A 67 -2.61 8.31 12.87
C ASN A 67 -3.67 9.27 12.32
N ASP A 68 -3.42 10.59 12.39
CA ASP A 68 -4.30 11.57 11.76
C ASP A 68 -4.40 11.28 10.26
N LYS A 69 -5.58 11.55 9.70
CA LYS A 69 -5.87 11.30 8.29
C LYS A 69 -6.16 12.61 7.60
N ASP A 70 -5.71 12.72 6.36
CA ASP A 70 -6.07 13.81 5.47
C ASP A 70 -7.53 13.70 4.98
N ASP A 71 -7.97 14.67 4.18
CA ASP A 71 -9.34 14.71 3.65
C ASP A 71 -9.70 13.52 2.75
N ALA A 72 -8.71 12.78 2.23
CA ALA A 72 -8.89 11.56 1.45
C ALA A 72 -8.78 10.28 2.34
N GLY A 73 -8.66 10.45 3.66
CA GLY A 73 -8.50 9.36 4.62
C GLY A 73 -7.07 8.79 4.68
N TRP A 74 -6.08 9.41 4.04
CA TRP A 74 -4.71 8.91 4.05
C TRP A 74 -4.02 9.27 5.36
N SER A 75 -3.51 8.26 6.06
CA SER A 75 -2.60 8.47 7.18
C SER A 75 -1.15 8.66 6.70
N PRO A 76 -0.24 9.18 7.55
CA PRO A 76 1.19 9.25 7.24
C PRO A 76 1.77 7.90 6.77
N LEU A 77 1.30 6.79 7.34
CA LEU A 77 1.75 5.44 6.95
C LEU A 77 1.31 5.06 5.53
N HIS A 78 0.12 5.46 5.08
CA HIS A 78 -0.30 5.25 3.69
C HIS A 78 0.62 6.00 2.72
N ILE A 79 0.91 7.27 3.03
CA ILE A 79 1.76 8.12 2.20
C ILE A 79 3.18 7.53 2.12
N ALA A 80 3.78 7.19 3.27
CA ALA A 80 5.11 6.61 3.33
C ALA A 80 5.20 5.27 2.59
N ALA A 81 4.19 4.39 2.75
CA ALA A 81 4.13 3.10 2.06
C ALA A 81 3.99 3.26 0.53
N SER A 82 3.12 4.16 0.07
CA SER A 82 2.95 4.44 -1.35
C SER A 82 4.20 5.06 -1.98
N ALA A 83 4.83 6.01 -1.26
CA ALA A 83 6.02 6.70 -1.72
C ALA A 83 7.31 5.84 -1.67
N GLY A 84 7.30 4.71 -0.96
CA GLY A 84 8.47 3.83 -0.86
C GLY A 84 9.52 4.35 0.12
N ARG A 85 9.10 4.86 1.28
CA ARG A 85 10.01 5.45 2.28
C ARG A 85 10.27 4.48 3.43
N ASP A 86 11.22 3.58 3.25
CA ASP A 86 11.47 2.45 4.16
C ASP A 86 11.75 2.90 5.61
N GLU A 87 12.70 3.81 5.82
CA GLU A 87 13.05 4.30 7.16
C GLU A 87 11.91 5.07 7.83
N ILE A 88 11.10 5.79 7.04
CA ILE A 88 9.93 6.52 7.55
C ILE A 88 8.85 5.54 7.98
N VAL A 89 8.59 4.48 7.20
CA VAL A 89 7.65 3.42 7.58
C VAL A 89 8.09 2.80 8.90
N LYS A 90 9.38 2.45 9.03
CA LYS A 90 9.94 1.89 10.25
C LYS A 90 9.75 2.82 11.46
N ALA A 91 10.05 4.12 11.29
CA ALA A 91 9.89 5.12 12.35
C ALA A 91 8.42 5.28 12.78
N LEU A 92 7.48 5.32 11.81
CA LEU A 92 6.04 5.42 12.08
C LEU A 92 5.51 4.19 12.83
N LEU A 93 5.89 2.99 12.40
CA LEU A 93 5.52 1.74 13.08
C LEU A 93 6.07 1.70 14.52
N GLY A 94 7.32 2.11 14.71
CA GLY A 94 7.93 2.24 16.05
C GLY A 94 7.25 3.24 16.97
N LYS A 95 6.42 4.15 16.42
CA LYS A 95 5.60 5.11 17.17
C LYS A 95 4.11 4.75 17.25
N GLY A 96 3.75 3.51 16.90
CA GLY A 96 2.38 3.02 17.03
C GLY A 96 1.45 3.47 15.91
N ALA A 97 1.97 3.69 14.70
CA ALA A 97 1.13 3.89 13.53
C ALA A 97 0.25 2.64 13.26
N GLN A 98 -1.03 2.86 12.96
CA GLN A 98 -2.00 1.80 12.72
C GLN A 98 -1.76 1.14 11.35
N VAL A 99 -1.20 -0.07 11.36
CA VAL A 99 -0.90 -0.86 10.15
C VAL A 99 -2.13 -1.19 9.29
N ASN A 100 -3.30 -1.30 9.91
CA ASN A 100 -4.56 -1.64 9.26
C ASN A 100 -5.50 -0.43 9.12
N ALA A 101 -4.98 0.80 9.25
CA ALA A 101 -5.77 1.98 8.93
C ALA A 101 -6.24 1.93 7.48
N VAL A 102 -7.49 2.34 7.23
CA VAL A 102 -8.08 2.41 5.89
C VAL A 102 -8.30 3.86 5.46
N ASN A 103 -8.08 4.15 4.18
CA ASN A 103 -8.46 5.43 3.58
C ASN A 103 -9.89 5.40 3.00
N GLN A 104 -10.32 6.46 2.31
CA GLN A 104 -11.67 6.55 1.75
C GLN A 104 -12.02 5.46 0.73
N ASN A 105 -11.02 4.81 0.13
CA ASN A 105 -11.23 3.71 -0.80
C ASN A 105 -11.23 2.35 -0.10
N GLY A 106 -11.11 2.31 1.23
CA GLY A 106 -10.94 1.09 2.01
C GLY A 106 -9.52 0.51 1.92
N CYS A 107 -8.60 1.13 1.18
CA CYS A 107 -7.25 0.63 1.02
C CYS A 107 -6.44 0.82 2.31
N THR A 108 -5.71 -0.22 2.70
CA THR A 108 -4.66 -0.17 3.74
C THR A 108 -3.30 0.21 3.15
N PRO A 109 -2.29 0.57 3.97
CA PRO A 109 -0.91 0.79 3.49
C PRO A 109 -0.33 -0.40 2.70
N LEU A 110 -0.72 -1.64 3.05
CA LEU A 110 -0.27 -2.85 2.36
C LEU A 110 -0.75 -2.91 0.90
N HIS A 111 -1.94 -2.40 0.58
CA HIS A 111 -2.43 -2.31 -0.80
C HIS A 111 -1.51 -1.45 -1.67
N TYR A 112 -1.06 -0.32 -1.12
CA TYR A 112 -0.13 0.58 -1.81
C TYR A 112 1.27 -0.02 -1.92
N ALA A 113 1.79 -0.64 -0.85
CA ALA A 113 3.07 -1.34 -0.90
C ALA A 113 3.07 -2.45 -1.97
N ALA A 114 2.01 -3.26 -2.03
CA ALA A 114 1.88 -4.35 -3.00
C ALA A 114 1.74 -3.84 -4.43
N SER A 115 0.89 -2.83 -4.68
CA SER A 115 0.69 -2.28 -6.03
C SER A 115 1.92 -1.53 -6.57
N LYS A 116 2.70 -0.90 -5.70
CA LYS A 116 3.92 -0.15 -6.03
C LYS A 116 5.21 -0.98 -5.92
N ASN A 117 5.09 -2.28 -5.66
CA ASN A 117 6.19 -3.23 -5.57
C ASN A 117 7.25 -2.87 -4.50
N ARG A 118 6.78 -2.44 -3.32
CA ARG A 118 7.63 -2.06 -2.17
C ARG A 118 7.82 -3.25 -1.24
N HIS A 119 8.81 -4.09 -1.53
CA HIS A 119 9.03 -5.37 -0.83
C HIS A 119 9.34 -5.19 0.65
N GLU A 120 10.32 -4.34 0.96
CA GLU A 120 10.81 -4.07 2.30
C GLU A 120 9.69 -3.50 3.18
N ILE A 121 8.89 -2.57 2.63
CA ILE A 121 7.71 -2.01 3.29
C ILE A 121 6.63 -3.06 3.50
N ALA A 122 6.33 -3.89 2.50
CA ALA A 122 5.33 -4.94 2.66
C ALA A 122 5.72 -5.91 3.78
N VAL A 123 6.99 -6.31 3.86
CA VAL A 123 7.53 -7.12 4.96
C VAL A 123 7.36 -6.42 6.31
N MET A 124 7.80 -5.16 6.44
CA MET A 124 7.66 -4.41 7.69
C MET A 124 6.19 -4.28 8.14
N LEU A 125 5.27 -4.05 7.20
CA LEU A 125 3.84 -3.95 7.50
C LEU A 125 3.27 -5.29 7.98
N LEU A 126 3.62 -6.39 7.31
CA LEU A 126 3.16 -7.75 7.65
C LEU A 126 3.74 -8.22 8.99
N GLU A 127 5.02 -7.96 9.26
CA GLU A 127 5.65 -8.19 10.57
C GLU A 127 4.99 -7.35 11.67
N GLY A 128 4.56 -6.13 11.33
CA GLY A 128 3.78 -5.25 12.19
C GLY A 128 2.32 -5.66 12.41
N GLY A 129 1.88 -6.80 11.87
CA GLY A 129 0.51 -7.31 12.04
C GLY A 129 -0.51 -6.75 11.04
N ALA A 130 -0.07 -6.29 9.87
CA ALA A 130 -0.99 -5.99 8.78
C ALA A 130 -1.75 -7.26 8.37
N ASN A 131 -3.07 -7.14 8.18
CA ASN A 131 -3.89 -8.23 7.66
C ASN A 131 -3.63 -8.40 6.15
N PRO A 132 -3.00 -9.50 5.69
CA PRO A 132 -2.74 -9.73 4.26
C PRO A 132 -4.02 -9.85 3.42
N ASP A 133 -5.11 -10.26 4.06
CA ASP A 133 -6.43 -10.48 3.45
C ASP A 133 -7.37 -9.28 3.67
N ALA A 134 -6.84 -8.14 4.11
CA ALA A 134 -7.61 -6.90 4.17
C ALA A 134 -8.17 -6.57 2.78
N LYS A 135 -9.46 -6.25 2.75
CA LYS A 135 -10.18 -5.89 1.54
C LYS A 135 -10.44 -4.39 1.48
N ASP A 136 -10.24 -3.80 0.31
CA ASP A 136 -10.69 -2.45 0.01
C ASP A 136 -12.21 -2.40 -0.30
N HIS A 137 -12.76 -1.23 -0.64
CA HIS A 137 -14.19 -1.09 -0.96
C HIS A 137 -14.61 -1.81 -2.25
N TYR A 138 -13.65 -2.27 -3.05
CA TYR A 138 -13.89 -3.14 -4.21
C TYR A 138 -13.72 -4.62 -3.85
N GLU A 139 -13.71 -4.94 -2.55
CA GLU A 139 -13.45 -6.28 -2.01
C GLU A 139 -12.10 -6.87 -2.44
N ALA A 140 -11.20 -6.06 -3.03
CA ALA A 140 -9.93 -6.50 -3.55
C ALA A 140 -8.85 -6.43 -2.45
N THR A 141 -7.90 -7.36 -2.50
CA THR A 141 -6.80 -7.46 -1.53
C THR A 141 -5.47 -6.98 -2.13
N ALA A 142 -4.43 -6.90 -1.29
CA ALA A 142 -3.06 -6.66 -1.74
C ALA A 142 -2.59 -7.71 -2.78
N MET A 143 -3.05 -8.96 -2.67
CA MET A 143 -2.71 -10.01 -3.64
C MET A 143 -3.33 -9.77 -5.02
N HIS A 144 -4.55 -9.22 -5.09
CA HIS A 144 -5.16 -8.81 -6.36
C HIS A 144 -4.29 -7.77 -7.09
N ARG A 145 -3.83 -6.75 -6.34
CA ARG A 145 -2.96 -5.70 -6.89
C ARG A 145 -1.61 -6.25 -7.37
N ALA A 146 -0.99 -7.14 -6.60
CA ALA A 146 0.28 -7.76 -6.96
C ALA A 146 0.15 -8.68 -8.19
N ALA A 147 -0.93 -9.48 -8.25
CA ALA A 147 -1.22 -10.37 -9.36
C ALA A 147 -1.45 -9.61 -10.67
N ALA A 148 -2.33 -8.61 -10.69
CA ALA A 148 -2.60 -7.80 -11.89
C ALA A 148 -1.33 -7.10 -12.43
N LYS A 149 -0.47 -6.61 -11.52
CA LYS A 149 0.76 -5.89 -11.86
C LYS A 149 1.93 -6.80 -12.28
N GLY A 150 1.84 -8.12 -12.09
CA GLY A 150 2.97 -9.02 -12.35
C GLY A 150 4.11 -8.87 -11.32
N ASN A 151 3.77 -8.64 -10.05
CA ASN A 151 4.75 -8.45 -9.00
C ASN A 151 5.10 -9.81 -8.34
N LEU A 152 5.81 -10.69 -9.07
CA LEU A 152 6.12 -12.06 -8.62
C LEU A 152 6.70 -12.14 -7.20
N LYS A 153 7.71 -11.31 -6.90
CA LYS A 153 8.34 -11.28 -5.57
C LYS A 153 7.38 -10.80 -4.48
N MET A 154 6.48 -9.87 -4.79
CA MET A 154 5.43 -9.44 -3.86
C MET A 154 4.45 -10.57 -3.55
N ILE A 155 4.05 -11.35 -4.56
CA ILE A 155 3.18 -12.53 -4.37
C ILE A 155 3.86 -13.53 -3.44
N HIS A 156 5.16 -13.81 -3.63
CA HIS A 156 5.92 -14.66 -2.71
C HIS A 156 5.90 -14.15 -1.26
N ILE A 157 6.08 -12.84 -1.05
CA ILE A 157 6.02 -12.24 0.29
C ILE A 157 4.63 -12.42 0.91
N LEU A 158 3.57 -12.10 0.16
CA LEU A 158 2.19 -12.24 0.66
C LEU A 158 1.86 -13.70 1.01
N LEU A 159 2.27 -14.66 0.17
CA LEU A 159 2.10 -16.09 0.43
C LEU A 159 2.88 -16.57 1.66
N TYR A 160 4.09 -16.06 1.87
CA TYR A 160 4.88 -16.35 3.07
C TYR A 160 4.10 -15.97 4.34
N TYR A 161 3.43 -14.81 4.32
CA TYR A 161 2.54 -14.33 5.38
C TYR A 161 1.10 -14.86 5.28
N LYS A 162 0.88 -15.98 4.59
CA LYS A 162 -0.39 -16.72 4.56
C LYS A 162 -1.59 -15.97 3.97
N ALA A 163 -1.34 -15.03 3.05
CA ALA A 163 -2.39 -14.41 2.26
C ALA A 163 -3.20 -15.46 1.47
N SER A 164 -4.52 -15.34 1.45
CA SER A 164 -5.42 -16.19 0.69
C SER A 164 -5.36 -15.90 -0.81
N THR A 165 -5.24 -16.95 -1.61
CA THR A 165 -5.15 -16.88 -3.08
C THR A 165 -6.51 -16.87 -3.79
N ASN A 166 -7.60 -17.11 -3.05
CA ASN A 166 -8.93 -17.40 -3.60
C ASN A 166 -10.01 -16.39 -3.19
N ILE A 167 -9.63 -15.28 -2.54
CA ILE A 167 -10.58 -14.20 -2.24
C ILE A 167 -11.08 -13.62 -3.57
N GLN A 168 -12.40 -13.42 -3.66
CA GLN A 168 -13.05 -12.78 -4.80
C GLN A 168 -13.30 -11.30 -4.50
N ASP A 169 -13.00 -10.43 -5.47
CA ASP A 169 -13.35 -9.01 -5.46
C ASP A 169 -14.84 -8.77 -5.81
N THR A 170 -15.24 -7.50 -5.95
CA THR A 170 -16.63 -7.14 -6.28
C THR A 170 -17.11 -7.65 -7.64
N GLU A 171 -16.22 -8.01 -8.55
CA GLU A 171 -16.54 -8.58 -9.87
C GLU A 171 -16.53 -10.12 -9.81
N GLY A 172 -16.24 -10.71 -8.65
CA GLY A 172 -16.06 -12.15 -8.50
C GLY A 172 -14.68 -12.63 -8.95
N ASN A 173 -13.77 -11.74 -9.34
CA ASN A 173 -12.45 -12.12 -9.80
C ASN A 173 -11.56 -12.45 -8.60
N THR A 174 -10.81 -13.55 -8.70
CA THR A 174 -9.72 -13.87 -7.78
C THR A 174 -8.40 -13.26 -8.28
N PRO A 175 -7.33 -13.21 -7.48
CA PRO A 175 -6.01 -12.79 -7.97
C PRO A 175 -5.55 -13.58 -9.21
N LEU A 176 -5.92 -14.86 -9.32
CA LEU A 176 -5.60 -15.68 -10.49
C LEU A 176 -6.34 -15.23 -11.75
N HIS A 177 -7.60 -14.79 -11.65
CA HIS A 177 -8.31 -14.20 -12.79
C HIS A 177 -7.55 -13.00 -13.35
N LEU A 178 -7.10 -12.11 -12.46
CA LEU A 178 -6.35 -10.91 -12.84
C LEU A 178 -4.98 -11.24 -13.44
N ALA A 179 -4.25 -12.20 -12.87
CA ALA A 179 -2.99 -12.67 -13.43
C ALA A 179 -3.17 -13.26 -14.85
N CYS A 180 -4.25 -14.01 -15.06
CA CYS A 180 -4.58 -14.59 -16.36
C CYS A 180 -4.96 -13.54 -17.42
N ASP A 181 -5.81 -12.58 -17.08
CA ASP A 181 -6.24 -11.52 -18.01
C ASP A 181 -5.07 -10.61 -18.42
N GLU A 182 -4.15 -10.36 -17.50
CA GLU A 182 -2.95 -9.53 -17.69
C GLU A 182 -1.74 -10.33 -18.23
N GLU A 183 -1.93 -11.59 -18.62
CA GLU A 183 -0.90 -12.47 -19.20
C GLU A 183 0.35 -12.66 -18.31
N ARG A 184 0.16 -12.67 -16.99
CA ARG A 184 1.21 -12.85 -15.97
C ARG A 184 1.52 -14.34 -15.77
N VAL A 185 2.25 -14.91 -16.72
CA VAL A 185 2.46 -16.36 -16.83
C VAL A 185 3.09 -16.96 -15.57
N GLU A 186 4.19 -16.39 -15.06
CA GLU A 186 4.92 -16.97 -13.92
C GLU A 186 4.16 -16.75 -12.61
N GLU A 187 3.47 -15.62 -12.45
CA GLU A 187 2.61 -15.32 -11.32
C GLU A 187 1.40 -16.24 -11.28
N ALA A 188 0.76 -16.49 -12.42
CA ALA A 188 -0.38 -17.40 -12.50
C ALA A 188 0.05 -18.84 -12.17
N LYS A 189 1.19 -19.31 -12.70
CA LYS A 189 1.77 -20.61 -12.33
C LYS A 189 2.07 -20.69 -10.84
N LEU A 190 2.68 -19.65 -10.27
CA LEU A 190 2.98 -19.58 -8.84
C LEU A 190 1.69 -19.70 -8.02
N LEU A 191 0.68 -18.90 -8.32
CA LEU A 191 -0.61 -18.92 -7.62
C LEU A 191 -1.25 -20.31 -7.67
N VAL A 192 -1.29 -20.95 -8.85
CA VAL A 192 -1.82 -22.31 -8.99
C VAL A 192 -1.02 -23.32 -8.17
N SER A 193 0.32 -23.27 -8.22
CA SER A 193 1.18 -24.13 -7.40
C SER A 193 1.00 -23.96 -5.89
N GLN A 194 0.40 -22.84 -5.47
CA GLN A 194 0.15 -22.47 -4.08
C GLN A 194 -1.34 -22.57 -3.72
N GLY A 195 -2.13 -23.31 -4.52
CA GLY A 195 -3.52 -23.65 -4.20
C GLY A 195 -4.55 -22.62 -4.67
N ALA A 196 -4.21 -21.71 -5.58
CA ALA A 196 -5.22 -20.92 -6.28
C ALA A 196 -6.10 -21.82 -7.15
N SER A 197 -7.41 -21.74 -6.97
CA SER A 197 -8.38 -22.56 -7.70
C SER A 197 -8.55 -22.05 -9.12
N ILE A 198 -8.46 -22.98 -10.07
CA ILE A 198 -8.77 -22.74 -11.49
C ILE A 198 -10.26 -22.89 -11.81
N TYR A 199 -11.11 -23.17 -10.82
CA TYR A 199 -12.53 -23.48 -11.00
C TYR A 199 -13.49 -22.42 -10.45
N ILE A 200 -12.98 -21.39 -9.75
CA ILE A 200 -13.83 -20.33 -9.22
C ILE A 200 -14.34 -19.50 -10.39
N GLU A 201 -15.65 -19.30 -10.49
CA GLU A 201 -16.26 -18.45 -11.50
C GLU A 201 -16.44 -17.03 -10.96
N ASN A 202 -16.14 -16.04 -11.81
CA ASN A 202 -16.48 -14.65 -11.56
C ASN A 202 -17.97 -14.35 -11.88
N LYS A 203 -18.39 -13.09 -11.75
CA LYS A 203 -19.79 -12.71 -12.05
C LYS A 203 -20.21 -12.84 -13.51
N GLU A 204 -19.26 -13.02 -14.43
CA GLU A 204 -19.52 -13.34 -15.83
C GLU A 204 -19.53 -14.86 -16.11
N GLU A 205 -19.56 -15.69 -15.05
CA GLU A 205 -19.50 -17.15 -15.16
C GLU A 205 -18.23 -17.65 -15.85
N LYS A 206 -17.13 -16.89 -15.73
CA LYS A 206 -15.82 -17.24 -16.28
C LYS A 206 -14.88 -17.66 -15.16
N THR A 207 -14.24 -18.80 -15.37
CA THR A 207 -13.09 -19.29 -14.59
C THR A 207 -11.79 -18.54 -14.98
N PRO A 208 -10.71 -18.62 -14.19
CA PRO A 208 -9.43 -18.03 -14.56
C PRO A 208 -8.88 -18.59 -15.88
N LEU A 209 -9.20 -19.84 -16.22
CA LEU A 209 -8.76 -20.47 -17.46
C LEU A 209 -9.45 -19.85 -18.69
N GLN A 210 -10.72 -19.46 -18.55
CA GLN A 210 -11.48 -18.78 -19.60
C GLN A 210 -11.11 -17.31 -19.71
N ALA A 211 -10.66 -16.68 -18.62
CA ALA A 211 -10.10 -15.33 -18.63
C ALA A 211 -8.68 -15.28 -19.24
N ALA A 212 -7.94 -16.39 -19.21
CA ALA A 212 -6.58 -16.46 -19.72
C ALA A 212 -6.52 -16.27 -21.24
N LYS A 213 -5.61 -15.39 -21.69
CA LYS A 213 -5.35 -15.18 -23.11
C LYS A 213 -4.30 -16.17 -23.64
N GLY A 214 -4.37 -16.48 -24.93
CA GLY A 214 -3.44 -17.38 -25.60
C GLY A 214 -3.42 -18.81 -25.02
N GLY A 215 -2.21 -19.37 -24.84
CA GLY A 215 -2.01 -20.74 -24.36
C GLY A 215 -1.97 -20.90 -22.84
N LEU A 216 -2.10 -19.81 -22.07
CA LEU A 216 -1.90 -19.85 -20.61
C LEU A 216 -2.91 -20.75 -19.90
N GLY A 217 -4.20 -20.71 -20.29
CA GLY A 217 -5.22 -21.57 -19.70
C GLY A 217 -4.90 -23.06 -19.84
N LEU A 218 -4.33 -23.49 -20.98
CA LEU A 218 -3.91 -24.89 -21.17
C LEU A 218 -2.74 -25.27 -20.28
N ILE A 219 -1.79 -24.35 -20.08
CA ILE A 219 -0.63 -24.57 -19.20
C ILE A 219 -1.10 -24.76 -17.75
N LEU A 220 -1.96 -23.86 -17.26
CA LEU A 220 -2.46 -23.92 -15.88
C LEU A 220 -3.33 -25.16 -15.65
N LYS A 221 -4.20 -25.51 -16.62
CA LYS A 221 -5.00 -26.74 -16.56
C LYS A 221 -4.11 -27.97 -16.42
N ARG A 222 -3.05 -28.06 -17.22
CA ARG A 222 -2.10 -29.18 -17.17
C ARG A 222 -1.41 -29.29 -15.81
N MET A 223 -1.10 -28.17 -15.14
CA MET A 223 -0.45 -28.16 -13.83
C MET A 223 -1.33 -28.72 -12.70
N VAL A 224 -2.65 -28.59 -12.81
CA VAL A 224 -3.60 -29.08 -11.79
C VAL A 224 -3.98 -30.54 -12.02
N GLU A 225 -4.03 -30.96 -13.29
CA GLU A 225 -4.48 -32.31 -13.68
C GLU A 225 -3.34 -33.36 -13.74
N SER A 226 -2.08 -32.94 -13.63
CA SER A 226 -0.89 -33.81 -13.64
C SER A 226 -0.44 -34.22 -12.24
#